data_AF-A0A183G5N0-F1
#
_entry.id   AF-A0A183G5N0-F1
#
_cell.length_a   1.000
_cell.length_b   1.000
_cell.length_c   1.000
_cell.angle_alpha   90.00
_cell.angle_beta   90.00
_cell.angle_gamma   90.00
#
_symmetry.space_group_name_H-M   'P 1'
#
loop_
_entity.id
_entity.type
_entity.pdbx_description
1 polymer ?
#
loop_
_entity_poly.entity_id
_entity_poly.type
_entity_poly.pdbx_seq_one_letter_code
_entity_poly.pdbx_strand_id
1 'polypeptide(L)'
;MNRKRAMERWHEYFERISTVEFAHPTIPCVPPTHGPVQKITHGPVQKITVEETEAALKNMKPGKATGPDDIAADLWKSRYWNPAEWLTKFFNQVVAEKKVPGSWQESTTIPIRR
;
A
#
# COMPACT_ATOMS: atom_id res chain seq x y z
N MET A 1 7.17 -14.08 34.59
CA MET A 1 8.13 -14.69 33.64
C MET A 1 9.30 -13.71 33.43
N ASN A 2 10.56 -14.15 33.53
CA ASN A 2 11.73 -13.28 33.37
C ASN A 2 11.86 -12.83 31.88
N ARG A 3 11.99 -11.52 31.62
CA ARG A 3 12.07 -10.93 30.28
C ARG A 3 13.19 -11.53 29.42
N LYS A 4 14.33 -11.87 30.03
CA LYS A 4 15.46 -12.51 29.35
C LYS A 4 15.09 -13.90 28.84
N ARG A 5 14.46 -14.71 29.70
CA ARG A 5 13.96 -16.05 29.33
C ARG A 5 12.85 -15.99 28.29
N ALA A 6 12.04 -14.94 28.29
CA ALA A 6 11.04 -14.72 27.25
C ALA A 6 11.71 -14.47 25.89
N MET A 7 12.70 -13.56 25.84
CA MET A 7 13.46 -13.29 24.61
C MET A 7 14.22 -14.51 24.08
N GLU A 8 14.85 -15.29 24.95
CA GLU A 8 15.55 -16.52 24.57
C GLU A 8 14.60 -17.52 23.90
N ARG A 9 13.42 -17.75 24.49
CA ARG A 9 12.39 -18.62 23.89
C ARG A 9 11.86 -18.09 22.56
N TRP A 10 11.69 -16.79 22.43
CA TRP A 10 11.30 -16.16 21.17
C TRP A 10 12.38 -16.32 20.09
N HIS A 11 13.65 -16.15 20.46
CA HIS A 11 14.78 -16.31 19.55
C HIS A 11 14.90 -17.76 19.05
N GLU A 12 14.90 -18.75 19.95
CA GLU A 12 14.93 -20.17 19.59
C GLU A 12 13.75 -20.58 18.71
N TYR A 13 12.54 -20.07 19.02
CA TYR A 13 11.35 -20.33 18.21
C TYR A 13 11.52 -19.79 16.78
N PHE A 14 11.97 -18.54 16.64
CA PHE A 14 12.16 -17.89 15.33
C PHE A 14 13.29 -18.52 14.52
N GLU A 15 14.44 -18.85 15.14
CA GLU A 15 15.53 -19.55 14.42
C GLU A 15 15.08 -20.88 13.83
N ARG A 16 14.32 -21.67 14.61
CA ARG A 16 13.81 -22.96 14.15
C ARG A 16 12.87 -22.86 12.96
N ILE A 17 11.98 -21.86 12.93
CA ILE A 17 10.98 -21.72 11.85
C ILE A 17 11.52 -20.94 10.64
N SER A 18 12.54 -20.10 10.83
CA SER A 18 13.11 -19.27 9.75
C SER A 18 14.11 -20.00 8.86
N THR A 19 14.71 -21.09 9.37
CA THR A 19 15.69 -21.93 8.66
C THR A 19 15.05 -23.03 7.81
N VAL A 20 13.78 -23.34 8.00
CA VAL A 20 13.05 -24.33 7.21
C VAL A 20 12.31 -23.64 6.07
N GLU A 21 12.77 -23.86 4.84
CA GLU A 21 12.02 -23.47 3.66
C GLU A 21 10.88 -24.47 3.45
N PHE A 22 9.64 -24.03 3.70
CA PHE A 22 8.48 -24.82 3.36
C PHE A 22 8.37 -24.93 1.85
N ALA A 23 8.05 -26.13 1.35
CA ALA A 23 7.77 -26.33 -0.06
C ALA A 23 6.60 -25.41 -0.47
N HIS A 24 6.92 -24.35 -1.19
CA HIS A 24 5.91 -23.49 -1.78
C HIS A 24 5.41 -24.20 -3.04
N PRO A 25 4.13 -24.62 -3.10
CA PRO A 25 3.57 -25.05 -4.38
C PRO A 25 3.77 -23.89 -5.36
N THR A 26 4.22 -24.20 -6.57
CA THR A 26 4.37 -23.22 -7.64
C THR A 26 3.06 -22.44 -7.73
N ILE A 27 3.11 -21.14 -7.46
CA ILE A 27 1.96 -20.27 -7.68
C ILE A 27 1.66 -20.38 -9.16
N PRO A 28 0.50 -20.92 -9.58
CA PRO A 28 0.15 -20.98 -10.98
C PRO A 28 0.21 -19.54 -11.49
N CYS A 29 0.99 -19.30 -12.54
CA CYS A 29 0.89 -18.06 -13.28
C CYS A 29 -0.50 -18.04 -13.90
N VAL A 30 -1.46 -17.46 -13.18
CA VAL A 30 -2.80 -17.25 -13.71
C VAL A 30 -2.65 -16.12 -14.72
N PRO A 31 -3.03 -16.31 -15.99
CA PRO A 31 -3.17 -15.20 -16.90
C PRO A 31 -4.09 -14.17 -16.24
N PRO A 32 -3.86 -12.86 -16.42
CA PRO A 32 -4.76 -11.83 -15.92
C PRO A 32 -6.19 -12.23 -16.28
N THR A 33 -7.06 -12.35 -15.29
CA THR A 33 -8.48 -12.61 -15.55
C THR A 33 -9.00 -11.39 -16.31
N HIS A 34 -9.02 -11.50 -17.64
CA HIS A 34 -9.75 -10.60 -18.53
C HIS A 34 -11.25 -10.88 -18.36
N GLY A 35 -11.74 -10.74 -17.12
CA GLY A 35 -13.16 -10.54 -16.91
C GLY A 35 -13.59 -9.33 -17.73
N PRO A 36 -14.86 -9.25 -18.16
CA PRO A 36 -15.34 -8.07 -18.85
C PRO A 36 -15.02 -6.86 -17.98
N VAL A 37 -14.03 -6.07 -18.40
CA VAL A 37 -13.79 -4.74 -17.87
C VAL A 37 -15.13 -4.07 -18.03
N GLN A 38 -15.80 -3.78 -16.90
CA GLN A 38 -17.03 -3.00 -16.94
C GLN A 38 -16.70 -1.80 -17.81
N LYS A 39 -17.40 -1.66 -18.94
CA LYS A 39 -17.17 -0.54 -19.85
C LYS A 39 -17.27 0.69 -18.96
N ILE A 40 -16.13 1.33 -18.72
CA ILE A 40 -16.09 2.61 -18.01
C ILE A 40 -16.98 3.48 -18.87
N THR A 41 -18.16 3.82 -18.35
CA THR A 41 -19.14 4.65 -19.01
C THR A 41 -18.38 5.80 -19.64
N HIS A 42 -18.51 6.01 -20.96
CA HIS A 42 -17.80 7.03 -21.73
C HIS A 42 -18.21 8.48 -21.32
N GLY A 43 -18.71 8.67 -20.11
CA GLY A 43 -19.00 9.95 -19.52
C GLY A 43 -17.73 10.70 -19.14
N PRO A 44 -17.83 12.02 -18.92
CA PRO A 44 -16.69 12.82 -18.46
C PRO A 44 -16.15 12.25 -17.15
N VAL A 45 -14.84 12.05 -17.07
CA VAL A 45 -14.20 11.73 -15.80
C VAL A 45 -14.39 12.93 -14.89
N GLN A 46 -15.07 12.73 -13.76
CA GLN A 46 -15.27 13.80 -12.78
C GLN A 46 -13.91 14.18 -12.18
N LYS A 47 -13.67 15.48 -12.02
CA LYS A 47 -12.46 15.96 -11.36
C LYS A 47 -12.55 15.62 -9.88
N ILE A 48 -11.45 15.13 -9.32
CA ILE A 48 -11.32 14.90 -7.89
C ILE A 48 -11.35 16.26 -7.20
N THR A 49 -12.17 16.39 -6.15
CA THR A 49 -12.24 17.63 -5.36
C THR A 49 -11.31 17.60 -4.16
N VAL A 50 -11.05 18.79 -3.58
CA VAL A 50 -10.23 18.89 -2.37
C VAL A 50 -10.94 18.23 -1.20
N GLU A 51 -12.26 18.38 -1.10
CA GLU A 51 -13.09 17.80 -0.03
C GLU A 51 -13.06 16.27 -0.05
N GLU A 52 -13.09 15.66 -1.24
CA GLU A 52 -12.93 14.21 -1.40
C GLU A 52 -11.55 13.76 -0.90
N THR A 53 -10.50 14.50 -1.26
CA THR A 53 -9.14 14.19 -0.84
C THR A 53 -8.95 14.36 0.67
N GLU A 54 -9.51 15.41 1.27
CA GLU A 54 -9.53 15.62 2.72
C GLU A 54 -10.26 14.49 3.45
N ALA A 55 -11.41 14.06 2.94
CA ALA A 55 -12.15 12.95 3.49
C ALA A 55 -11.34 11.64 3.42
N ALA A 56 -10.65 11.39 2.31
CA ALA A 56 -9.77 10.23 2.15
C ALA A 56 -8.61 10.27 3.16
N LEU A 57 -7.92 11.41 3.28
CA LEU A 57 -6.82 11.62 4.24
C LEU A 57 -7.28 11.40 5.68
N LYS A 58 -8.46 11.91 6.05
CA LYS A 58 -9.03 11.75 7.40
C LYS A 58 -9.23 10.27 7.75
N ASN A 59 -9.61 9.45 6.77
CA ASN A 59 -9.87 8.02 6.92
C ASN A 59 -8.59 7.15 6.96
N MET A 60 -7.41 7.70 6.66
CA MET A 60 -6.15 6.96 6.78
C MET A 60 -5.87 6.60 8.24
N LYS A 61 -5.50 5.33 8.46
CA LYS A 61 -5.18 4.79 9.79
C LYS A 61 -3.71 5.11 10.16
N PRO A 62 -3.44 5.69 11.33
CA PRO A 62 -2.07 5.90 11.80
C PRO A 62 -1.39 4.58 12.16
N GLY A 63 -0.05 4.59 12.28
CA GLY A 63 0.74 3.43 12.72
C GLY A 63 0.70 2.24 11.74
N LYS A 64 0.41 2.48 10.47
CA LYS A 64 0.55 1.49 9.39
C LYS A 64 1.96 1.54 8.82
N ALA A 65 2.43 0.40 8.33
CA ALA A 65 3.70 0.33 7.62
C ALA A 65 3.66 1.29 6.43
N THR A 66 4.75 2.02 6.23
CA THR A 66 4.96 2.90 5.09
C THR A 66 5.19 2.07 3.83
N GLY A 67 4.90 2.68 2.67
CA GLY A 67 5.27 2.09 1.39
C GLY A 67 6.77 2.30 1.12
N PRO A 68 7.24 1.95 -0.09
CA PRO A 68 8.61 2.23 -0.53
C PRO A 68 8.97 3.72 -0.52
N ASP A 69 7.99 4.61 -0.45
CA ASP A 69 8.14 6.06 -0.32
C ASP A 69 8.52 6.52 1.11
N ASP A 70 8.41 5.62 2.09
CA ASP A 70 8.60 5.87 3.52
C ASP A 70 7.72 7.01 4.09
N ILE A 71 6.57 7.28 3.45
CA ILE A 71 5.68 8.37 3.87
C ILE A 71 4.56 7.83 4.77
N ALA A 72 4.61 8.21 6.06
CA ALA A 72 3.59 7.83 7.03
C ALA A 72 2.25 8.54 6.79
N ALA A 73 1.15 7.85 7.14
CA ALA A 73 -0.18 8.43 7.15
C ALA A 73 -0.27 9.73 7.99
N ASP A 74 0.52 9.83 9.06
CA ASP A 74 0.55 11.02 9.91
C ASP A 74 1.14 12.25 9.19
N LEU A 75 2.09 12.05 8.27
CA LEU A 75 2.61 13.14 7.43
C LEU A 75 1.53 13.66 6.48
N TRP A 76 0.80 12.73 5.85
CA TRP A 76 -0.32 13.05 4.95
C TRP A 76 -1.50 13.71 5.66
N LYS A 77 -1.69 13.44 6.95
CA LYS A 77 -2.72 14.08 7.79
C LYS A 77 -2.25 15.38 8.44
N SER A 78 -0.97 15.74 8.26
CA SER A 78 -0.40 16.93 8.87
C SER A 78 -0.90 18.21 8.20
N ARG A 79 -0.95 19.30 8.96
CA ARG A 79 -1.37 20.62 8.44
C ARG A 79 -0.20 21.47 7.93
N TYR A 80 1.01 20.92 7.89
CA TYR A 80 2.22 21.71 7.67
C TYR A 80 2.39 22.22 6.24
N TRP A 81 1.83 21.55 5.24
CA TRP A 81 2.10 21.84 3.83
C TRP A 81 0.90 21.68 2.88
N ASN A 82 -0.31 21.58 3.44
CA ASN A 82 -1.56 21.43 2.71
C ASN A 82 -1.60 20.21 1.75
N PRO A 83 -1.49 18.98 2.29
CA PRO A 83 -1.39 17.76 1.50
C PRO A 83 -2.63 17.52 0.61
N ALA A 84 -3.82 17.93 1.06
CA ALA A 84 -5.06 17.72 0.30
C ALA A 84 -5.06 18.48 -1.03
N GLU A 85 -4.68 19.76 -1.04
CA GLU A 85 -4.60 20.54 -2.28
C GLU A 85 -3.55 20.00 -3.24
N TRP A 86 -2.38 19.62 -2.71
CA TRP A 86 -1.30 19.08 -3.52
C TRP A 86 -1.71 17.75 -4.18
N LEU A 87 -2.25 16.81 -3.39
CA LEU A 87 -2.72 15.51 -3.87
C LEU A 87 -3.86 15.66 -4.88
N THR A 88 -4.79 16.57 -4.64
CA THR A 88 -5.90 16.84 -5.57
C THR A 88 -5.37 17.27 -6.94
N LYS A 89 -4.39 18.18 -6.99
CA LYS A 89 -3.76 18.61 -8.25
C LYS A 89 -3.03 17.45 -8.92
N PHE A 90 -2.24 16.70 -8.15
CA PHE A 90 -1.48 15.56 -8.64
C PHE A 90 -2.36 14.47 -9.25
N PHE A 91 -3.40 14.01 -8.54
CA PHE A 91 -4.28 12.96 -9.06
C PHE A 91 -5.10 13.43 -10.27
N ASN A 92 -5.57 14.68 -10.28
CA ASN A 92 -6.24 15.24 -11.46
C ASN A 92 -5.30 15.31 -12.67
N GLN A 93 -4.01 15.58 -12.48
CA GLN A 93 -3.02 15.52 -13.55
C GLN A 93 -2.83 14.10 -14.07
N VAL A 94 -2.67 13.11 -13.19
CA VAL A 94 -2.58 11.68 -13.55
C VAL A 94 -3.79 11.22 -14.37
N VAL A 95 -5.00 11.63 -13.96
CA VAL A 95 -6.25 11.33 -14.65
C VAL A 95 -6.32 12.01 -16.01
N ALA A 96 -5.96 13.29 -16.10
CA ALA A 96 -5.99 14.06 -17.34
C ALA A 96 -4.99 13.52 -18.37
N GLU A 97 -3.79 13.17 -17.92
CA GLU A 97 -2.73 12.61 -18.77
C GLU A 97 -2.96 11.14 -19.10
N LYS A 98 -3.82 10.44 -18.34
CA LYS A 98 -4.03 8.98 -18.41
C LYS A 98 -2.73 8.19 -18.27
N LYS A 99 -1.79 8.73 -17.48
CA LYS A 99 -0.47 8.15 -17.23
C LYS A 99 -0.29 7.95 -15.74
N VAL A 100 -0.09 6.68 -15.35
CA VAL A 100 0.26 6.34 -13.97
C VAL A 100 1.77 6.50 -13.74
N PRO A 101 2.21 6.97 -12.57
CA PRO A 101 3.62 6.97 -12.20
C PRO A 101 4.22 5.56 -12.30
N GLY A 102 5.45 5.46 -12.84
CA GLY A 102 6.14 4.17 -12.96
C GLY A 102 6.34 3.47 -11.61
N SER A 103 6.61 4.24 -10.56
CA SER A 103 6.74 3.72 -9.19
C SER A 103 5.49 3.01 -8.65
N TRP A 104 4.30 3.28 -9.21
CA TRP A 104 3.07 2.56 -8.84
C TRP A 104 2.98 1.16 -9.48
N GLN A 105 3.77 0.91 -10.52
CA GLN A 105 3.86 -0.40 -11.18
C GLN A 105 4.88 -1.31 -10.48
N GLU A 106 5.66 -0.77 -9.55
CA GLU A 106 6.69 -1.47 -8.79
C GLU A 106 6.14 -1.83 -7.41
N SER A 107 6.23 -3.12 -7.03
CA SER A 107 5.87 -3.57 -5.69
C SER A 107 6.82 -4.70 -5.25
N THR A 108 7.27 -4.65 -3.99
CA THR A 108 8.09 -5.70 -3.38
C THR A 108 7.24 -6.47 -2.39
N THR A 109 6.85 -7.70 -2.75
CA THR A 109 6.14 -8.60 -1.84
C THR A 109 7.14 -9.38 -1.00
N ILE A 110 7.21 -9.07 0.30
CA ILE A 110 8.03 -9.83 1.25
C ILE A 110 7.14 -10.90 1.90
N PRO A 111 7.38 -12.20 1.67
CA PRO A 111 6.60 -13.25 2.29
C PRO A 111 6.85 -13.30 3.81
N ILE A 112 5.78 -13.19 4.60
CA ILE A 112 5.82 -13.43 6.05
C ILE A 112 5.52 -14.91 6.29
N ARG A 113 6.51 -15.66 6.79
CA ARG A 113 6.34 -17.06 7.19
C ARG A 113 5.62 -17.11 8.56
N ARG A 114 4.52 -17.85 8.66
CA ARG A 114 3.80 -18.16 9.93
C ARG A 114 4.02 -19.60 10.33
#